data_AF-A0A2V1B4X2-F1
#
_entry.id   AF-A0A2V1B4X2-F1
#
_cell.length_a   1.000
_cell.length_b   1.000
_cell.length_c   1.000
_cell.angle_alpha   90.00
_cell.angle_beta   90.00
_cell.angle_gamma   90.00
#
_symmetry.space_group_name_H-M   'P 1'
#
loop_
_entity.id
_entity.type
_entity.pdbx_description
1 polymer ?
#
loop_
_entity_poly.entity_id
_entity_poly.type
_entity_poly.pdbx_seq_one_letter_code
_entity_poly.pdbx_strand_id
1 'polypeptide(L)'
;MSPSQIQAEDSRLEAERRRTFRGSARVSLDALHFQQYKHRDLDTKHIEYLKGCFRTDRCRRSEARNHIEAEIDQQILDVALRDSNVTARELLTNQPNGCPQLVFPQDFQLECLHGQHRIQAAREFLLPTDKWWTVDLYTSGQ
;
A
#
# COMPACT_ATOMS: atom_id res chain seq x y z
N MET A 1 -8.44 30.43 -4.29
CA MET A 1 -8.63 29.88 -2.93
C MET A 1 -7.72 30.65 -1.98
N SER A 2 -8.23 31.04 -0.82
CA SER A 2 -7.42 31.73 0.20
C SER A 2 -6.62 30.70 1.04
N PRO A 3 -5.50 31.10 1.66
CA PRO A 3 -4.68 30.22 2.49
C PRO A 3 -5.46 29.51 3.60
N SER A 4 -6.47 30.19 4.15
CA SER A 4 -7.36 29.66 5.19
C SER A 4 -8.30 28.56 4.70
N GLN A 5 -8.67 28.57 3.41
CA GLN A 5 -9.48 27.50 2.81
C GLN A 5 -8.64 26.25 2.59
N ILE A 6 -7.41 26.41 2.08
CA ILE A 6 -6.46 25.31 1.87
C ILE A 6 -6.18 24.57 3.18
N GLN A 7 -5.93 25.31 4.27
CA GLN A 7 -5.64 24.70 5.57
C GLN A 7 -6.83 23.97 6.19
N ALA A 8 -8.06 24.47 5.98
CA ALA A 8 -9.27 23.82 6.45
C ALA A 8 -9.59 22.55 5.63
N GLU A 9 -9.35 22.59 4.32
CA GLU A 9 -9.49 21.43 3.43
C GLU A 9 -8.45 20.35 3.76
N ASP A 10 -7.18 20.72 3.96
CA ASP A 10 -6.11 19.79 4.35
C ASP A 10 -6.44 19.10 5.68
N SER A 11 -6.92 19.87 6.67
CA SER A 11 -7.30 19.33 7.98
C SER A 11 -8.47 18.34 7.87
N ARG A 12 -9.43 18.61 6.97
CA ARG A 12 -10.58 17.72 6.73
C ARG A 12 -10.15 16.44 6.03
N LEU A 13 -9.31 16.53 4.99
CA LEU A 13 -8.78 15.38 4.26
C LEU A 13 -7.93 14.47 5.16
N GLU A 14 -7.12 15.06 6.04
CA GLU A 14 -6.37 14.28 7.03
C GLU A 14 -7.29 13.59 8.04
N ALA A 15 -8.34 14.26 8.49
CA ALA A 15 -9.31 13.67 9.42
C ALA A 15 -10.07 12.50 8.77
N GLU A 16 -10.45 12.63 7.50
CA GLU A 16 -11.06 11.55 6.71
C GLU A 16 -10.08 10.38 6.54
N ARG A 17 -8.84 10.64 6.13
CA ARG A 17 -7.78 9.61 6.05
C ARG A 17 -7.57 8.88 7.37
N ARG A 18 -7.55 9.59 8.50
CA ARG A 18 -7.42 8.97 9.83
C ARG A 18 -8.63 8.08 10.17
N ARG A 19 -9.84 8.41 9.70
CA ARG A 19 -11.05 7.63 9.94
C ARG A 19 -11.12 6.37 9.08
N THR A 20 -10.58 6.43 7.87
CA THR A 20 -10.60 5.32 6.92
C THR A 20 -9.40 4.39 7.03
N PHE A 21 -8.30 4.85 7.63
CA PHE A 21 -7.12 4.03 7.86
C PHE A 21 -7.41 2.82 8.74
N ARG A 22 -6.92 1.65 8.33
CA ARG A 22 -7.07 0.36 9.04
C ARG A 22 -5.74 -0.26 9.47
N GLY A 23 -4.62 0.36 9.11
CA GLY A 23 -3.28 -0.10 9.46
C GLY A 23 -2.47 -0.53 8.24
N SER A 24 -1.29 -1.09 8.50
CA SER A 24 -0.30 -1.44 7.49
C SER A 24 -0.04 -2.95 7.48
N ALA A 25 0.06 -3.53 6.29
CA ALA A 25 0.28 -4.96 6.10
C ALA A 25 1.31 -5.27 5.01
N ARG A 26 1.97 -6.42 5.09
CA ARG A 26 2.73 -6.99 3.98
C ARG A 26 1.76 -7.72 3.04
N VAL A 27 1.78 -7.33 1.78
CA VAL A 27 0.90 -7.88 0.74
C VAL A 27 1.73 -8.38 -0.44
N SER A 28 1.35 -9.53 -1.01
CA SER A 28 1.98 -10.05 -2.22
C SER A 28 1.87 -9.06 -3.37
N LEU A 29 2.94 -8.88 -4.15
CA LEU A 29 2.91 -8.02 -5.34
C LEU A 29 1.88 -8.48 -6.38
N ASP A 30 1.51 -9.76 -6.36
CA ASP A 30 0.55 -10.34 -7.30
C ASP A 30 -0.90 -9.95 -6.97
N ALA A 31 -1.18 -9.62 -5.70
CA ALA A 31 -2.48 -9.12 -5.28
C ALA A 31 -2.64 -7.61 -5.57
N LEU A 32 -1.56 -6.88 -5.86
CA LEU A 32 -1.62 -5.42 -6.07
C LEU A 32 -2.03 -5.07 -7.49
N HIS A 33 -3.10 -4.28 -7.62
CA HIS A 33 -3.62 -3.83 -8.91
C HIS A 33 -3.63 -2.31 -9.01
N PHE A 34 -3.44 -1.81 -10.23
CA PHE A 34 -3.40 -0.40 -10.56
C PHE A 34 -4.26 -0.16 -11.80
N GLN A 35 -5.38 0.55 -11.66
CA GLN A 35 -6.27 0.85 -12.79
C GLN A 35 -5.58 1.72 -13.84
N GLN A 36 -5.35 1.17 -15.03
CA GLN A 36 -4.58 1.81 -16.11
C GLN A 36 -5.09 3.21 -16.49
N TYR A 37 -6.40 3.46 -16.45
CA TYR A 37 -6.99 4.77 -16.79
C TYR A 37 -6.94 5.80 -15.64
N LYS A 38 -6.62 5.38 -14.41
CA LYS A 38 -6.48 6.27 -13.24
C LYS A 38 -5.03 6.67 -12.97
N HIS A 39 -4.07 5.99 -13.58
CA HIS A 39 -2.65 6.22 -13.34
C HIS A 39 -1.92 6.71 -14.59
N ARG A 40 -0.79 7.40 -14.39
CA ARG A 40 0.10 7.77 -15.49
C ARG A 40 0.70 6.52 -16.10
N ASP A 41 0.96 6.58 -17.41
CA ASP A 41 1.71 5.54 -18.09
C ASP A 41 3.04 5.24 -17.38
N LEU A 42 3.44 3.97 -17.48
CA LEU A 42 4.70 3.51 -16.94
C LEU A 42 5.86 4.20 -17.66
N ASP A 43 6.71 4.88 -16.89
CA ASP A 43 7.96 5.45 -17.37
C ASP A 43 9.07 4.47 -17.04
N THR A 44 9.62 3.85 -18.09
CA THR A 44 10.69 2.87 -17.97
C THR A 44 11.94 3.47 -17.32
N LYS A 45 12.24 4.75 -17.57
CA LYS A 45 13.42 5.41 -16.95
C LYS A 45 13.24 5.54 -15.44
N HIS A 46 12.03 5.89 -15.01
CA HIS A 46 11.72 5.98 -13.58
C HIS A 46 11.75 4.59 -12.92
N ILE A 47 11.25 3.55 -13.60
CA ILE A 47 11.34 2.16 -13.12
C ILE A 47 12.81 1.75 -12.91
N GLU A 48 13.68 1.99 -13.89
CA GLU A 48 15.11 1.68 -13.77
C GLU A 48 15.81 2.47 -12.67
N TYR A 49 15.46 3.75 -12.49
CA TYR A 49 15.93 4.54 -11.36
C TYR A 49 15.54 3.90 -10.02
N LEU A 50 14.28 3.49 -9.86
CA LEU A 50 13.79 2.84 -8.64
C LEU A 50 14.51 1.51 -8.38
N LYS A 51 14.77 0.70 -9.42
CA LYS A 51 15.58 -0.52 -9.32
C LYS A 51 17.01 -0.21 -8.84
N GLY A 52 17.59 0.89 -9.31
CA GLY A 52 18.85 1.43 -8.80
C GLY A 52 18.79 1.76 -7.31
N CYS A 53 17.76 2.49 -6.86
CA CYS A 53 17.54 2.78 -5.44
C CYS A 53 17.38 1.51 -4.62
N PHE A 54 16.64 0.50 -5.10
CA PHE A 54 16.44 -0.75 -4.37
C PHE A 54 17.74 -1.49 -4.11
N ARG A 55 18.65 -1.49 -5.09
CA ARG A 55 19.98 -2.09 -4.97
C ARG A 55 20.86 -1.40 -3.93
N THR A 56 20.85 -0.06 -3.91
CA THR A 56 21.71 0.73 -3.01
C THR A 56 21.17 0.79 -1.59
N ASP A 57 19.85 0.89 -1.44
CA ASP A 57 19.18 1.24 -0.19
C ASP A 57 18.32 0.12 0.40
N ARG A 58 18.41 -1.12 -0.11
CA ARG A 58 17.63 -2.30 0.36
C ARG A 58 16.10 -2.11 0.33
N CYS A 59 15.58 -1.43 -0.70
CA CYS A 59 14.15 -1.15 -0.94
C CYS A 59 13.42 -0.29 0.11
N ARG A 60 13.81 -0.34 1.39
CA ARG A 60 13.22 0.42 2.52
C ARG A 60 11.70 0.26 2.62
N ARG A 61 11.22 -0.98 2.45
CA ARG A 61 9.79 -1.33 2.44
C ARG A 61 9.06 -1.03 3.75
N SER A 62 9.77 -0.91 4.87
CA SER A 62 9.22 -0.55 6.19
C SER A 62 9.17 0.95 6.46
N GLU A 63 9.75 1.79 5.59
CA GLU A 63 9.66 3.24 5.74
C GLU A 63 8.31 3.72 5.18
N ALA A 64 7.54 4.47 5.98
CA ALA A 64 6.21 4.95 5.61
C ALA A 64 6.17 5.66 4.24
N ARG A 65 7.21 6.44 3.89
CA ARG A 65 7.33 7.12 2.58
C ARG A 65 7.39 6.17 1.37
N ASN A 66 7.66 4.90 1.61
CA ASN A 66 7.74 3.86 0.59
C ASN A 66 6.53 2.93 0.62
N HIS A 67 5.59 3.10 1.57
CA HIS A 67 4.36 2.32 1.57
C HIS A 67 3.52 2.62 0.33
N ILE A 68 2.68 1.66 -0.04
CA ILE A 68 1.63 1.85 -1.04
C ILE A 68 0.32 2.05 -0.32
N GLU A 69 -0.47 3.05 -0.72
CA GLU A 69 -1.83 3.19 -0.20
C GLU A 69 -2.79 2.38 -1.08
N ALA A 70 -3.71 1.65 -0.45
CA ALA A 70 -4.72 0.89 -1.16
C ALA A 70 -6.10 1.01 -0.49
N GLU A 71 -7.13 0.92 -1.32
CA GLU A 71 -8.52 0.91 -0.88
C GLU A 71 -9.03 -0.54 -0.77
N ILE A 72 -9.73 -0.84 0.32
CA ILE A 72 -10.26 -2.17 0.59
C ILE A 72 -11.66 -2.11 1.20
N ASP A 73 -12.55 -2.99 0.74
CA ASP A 73 -13.84 -3.20 1.37
C ASP A 73 -13.69 -3.83 2.77
N GLN A 74 -14.50 -3.40 3.74
CA GLN A 74 -14.40 -3.87 5.12
C GLN A 74 -14.66 -5.38 5.23
N GLN A 75 -15.58 -5.94 4.46
CA GLN A 75 -15.87 -7.38 4.50
C GLN A 75 -14.68 -8.19 3.97
N ILE A 76 -14.04 -7.71 2.91
CA ILE A 76 -12.82 -8.33 2.37
C ILE A 76 -11.67 -8.23 3.37
N LEU A 77 -11.50 -7.09 4.04
CA LEU A 77 -10.50 -6.93 5.09
C LEU A 77 -10.73 -7.94 6.22
N ASP A 78 -11.97 -8.12 6.67
CA ASP A 78 -12.32 -9.06 7.74
C ASP A 78 -12.02 -10.52 7.33
N VAL A 79 -12.28 -10.87 6.07
CA VAL A 79 -11.89 -12.17 5.49
C VAL A 79 -10.38 -12.34 5.51
N ALA A 80 -9.62 -11.36 5.01
CA ALA A 80 -8.16 -11.42 4.97
C ALA A 80 -7.53 -11.51 6.36
N LEU A 81 -8.05 -10.76 7.34
CA LEU A 81 -7.62 -10.83 8.74
C LEU A 81 -7.80 -12.25 9.31
N ARG A 82 -8.99 -12.83 9.13
CA ARG A 82 -9.31 -14.18 9.61
C ARG A 82 -8.43 -15.24 8.94
N ASP A 83 -8.33 -15.21 7.61
CA ASP A 83 -7.60 -16.22 6.85
C ASP A 83 -6.08 -16.14 7.09
N SER A 84 -5.59 -14.96 7.48
CA SER A 84 -4.18 -14.74 7.86
C SER A 84 -3.89 -14.97 9.34
N ASN A 85 -4.92 -15.22 10.16
CA ASN A 85 -4.82 -15.26 11.62
C ASN A 85 -4.16 -13.98 12.20
N VAL A 86 -4.56 -12.82 11.67
CA VAL A 86 -4.10 -11.48 12.07
C VAL A 86 -5.27 -10.70 12.66
N THR A 87 -5.04 -10.00 13.75
CA THR A 87 -6.03 -9.09 14.35
C THR A 87 -5.92 -7.69 13.76
N ALA A 88 -7.04 -6.94 13.73
CA ALA A 88 -7.04 -5.54 13.32
C ALA A 88 -6.06 -4.67 14.15
N ARG A 89 -5.84 -5.01 15.42
CA ARG A 89 -4.88 -4.33 16.29
C ARG A 89 -3.45 -4.53 15.80
N GLU A 90 -3.10 -5.70 15.30
CA GLU A 90 -1.74 -5.97 14.80
C GLU A 90 -1.38 -5.12 13.60
N LEU A 91 -2.36 -4.79 12.73
CA LEU A 91 -2.16 -3.86 11.61
C LEU A 91 -1.75 -2.44 12.06
N LEU A 92 -2.18 -2.03 13.25
CA LEU A 92 -1.96 -0.68 13.80
C LEU A 92 -0.71 -0.59 14.69
N THR A 93 -0.09 -1.72 15.00
CA THR A 93 1.07 -1.77 15.91
C THR A 93 2.37 -1.93 15.16
N ASN A 94 3.39 -1.17 15.57
CA ASN A 94 4.77 -1.46 15.20
C ASN A 94 5.22 -2.74 15.90
N GLN A 95 4.98 -3.87 15.23
CA GLN A 95 5.46 -5.18 15.66
C GLN A 95 6.99 -5.25 15.54
N PRO A 96 7.69 -5.97 16.44
CA PRO A 96 9.14 -6.15 16.38
C PRO A 96 9.63 -6.72 15.04
N ASN A 97 8.78 -7.54 14.39
CA ASN A 97 9.07 -8.23 13.13
C ASN A 97 8.53 -7.48 11.90
N GLY A 98 8.07 -6.23 12.06
CA GLY A 98 7.41 -5.44 11.02
C GLY A 98 5.94 -5.80 10.81
N CYS A 99 5.31 -5.19 9.81
CA CYS A 99 3.88 -5.35 9.55
C CYS A 99 3.48 -6.84 9.37
N PRO A 100 2.31 -7.26 9.88
CA PRO A 100 1.80 -8.60 9.65
C PRO A 100 1.55 -8.84 8.16
N GLN A 101 1.60 -10.10 7.73
CA GLN A 101 1.29 -10.46 6.35
C GLN A 101 -0.20 -10.74 6.21
N LEU A 102 -0.83 -10.18 5.19
CA LEU A 102 -2.20 -10.53 4.81
C LEU A 102 -2.20 -11.41 3.56
N VAL A 103 -3.00 -12.46 3.64
CA VAL A 103 -3.35 -13.36 2.54
C VAL A 103 -4.74 -12.98 2.08
N PHE A 104 -4.87 -12.75 0.78
CA PHE A 104 -6.14 -12.46 0.13
C PHE A 104 -6.67 -13.71 -0.57
N PRO A 105 -7.98 -13.80 -0.83
CA PRO A 105 -8.56 -14.85 -1.66
C PRO A 105 -7.85 -14.95 -3.01
N GLN A 106 -7.85 -16.15 -3.60
CA GLN A 106 -7.32 -16.35 -4.94
C GLN A 106 -8.05 -15.44 -5.94
N ASP A 107 -7.29 -14.87 -6.89
CA ASP A 107 -7.76 -13.92 -7.91
C ASP A 107 -8.27 -12.58 -7.38
N PHE A 108 -8.20 -12.33 -6.07
CA PHE A 108 -8.48 -11.02 -5.51
C PHE A 108 -7.41 -10.00 -5.93
N GLN A 109 -7.88 -8.81 -6.31
CA GLN A 109 -7.04 -7.68 -6.69
C GLN A 109 -7.32 -6.51 -5.76
N LEU A 110 -6.29 -6.12 -5.00
CA LEU A 110 -6.30 -4.96 -4.13
C LEU A 110 -6.00 -3.71 -4.95
N GLU A 111 -6.95 -2.77 -5.00
CA GLU A 111 -6.82 -1.52 -5.75
C GLU A 111 -5.86 -0.56 -5.03
N CYS A 112 -4.71 -0.29 -5.65
CA CYS A 112 -3.72 0.64 -5.14
C CYS A 112 -3.97 2.06 -5.67
N LEU A 113 -3.88 3.06 -4.79
CA LEU A 113 -4.13 4.45 -5.12
C LEU A 113 -2.93 5.11 -5.83
N HIS A 114 -1.70 4.70 -5.49
CA HIS A 114 -0.48 5.25 -6.07
C HIS A 114 0.72 4.30 -5.93
N GLY A 115 1.82 4.62 -6.61
CA GLY A 115 3.08 3.84 -6.54
C GLY A 115 3.21 2.71 -7.57
N GLN A 116 2.50 2.81 -8.69
CA GLN A 116 2.56 1.86 -9.80
C GLN A 116 4.00 1.59 -10.28
N HIS A 117 4.82 2.64 -10.54
CA HIS A 117 6.22 2.48 -10.97
C HIS A 117 7.07 1.74 -9.93
N ARG A 118 6.79 1.95 -8.64
CA ARG A 118 7.51 1.30 -7.54
C ARG A 118 7.17 -0.19 -7.47
N ILE A 119 5.90 -0.54 -7.60
CA ILE A 119 5.49 -1.95 -7.64
C ILE A 119 5.99 -2.63 -8.91
N GLN A 120 5.97 -1.94 -10.05
CA GLN A 120 6.54 -2.49 -11.28
C GLN A 120 8.05 -2.74 -11.15
N ALA A 121 8.80 -1.76 -10.64
CA ALA A 121 10.22 -1.94 -10.32
C ALA A 121 10.45 -3.10 -9.35
N ALA A 122 9.59 -3.26 -8.34
CA ALA A 122 9.70 -4.33 -7.35
C ALA A 122 9.42 -5.71 -7.98
N ARG A 123 8.45 -5.82 -8.88
CA ARG A 123 8.15 -7.05 -9.63
C ARG A 123 9.31 -7.53 -10.48
N GLU A 124 10.05 -6.59 -11.07
CA GLU A 124 11.22 -6.87 -11.91
C GLU A 124 12.51 -7.12 -11.12
N PHE A 125 12.62 -6.55 -9.92
CA PHE A 125 13.85 -6.58 -9.13
C PHE A 125 13.87 -7.65 -8.04
N LEU A 126 12.73 -7.89 -7.38
CA LEU A 126 12.66 -8.78 -6.23
C LEU A 126 12.65 -10.24 -6.64
N LEU A 127 13.33 -11.07 -5.85
CA LEU A 127 13.29 -12.53 -6.00
C LEU A 127 11.85 -13.04 -5.77
N PRO A 128 11.45 -14.15 -6.41
CA PRO A 128 10.10 -14.72 -6.25
C PRO A 128 9.67 -14.91 -4.80
N THR A 129 10.59 -15.31 -3.92
CA THR A 129 10.33 -15.54 -2.48
C THR A 129 10.17 -14.25 -1.67
N ASP A 130 10.43 -13.08 -2.25
CA ASP A 130 10.43 -11.78 -1.58
C ASP A 130 9.48 -10.78 -2.27
N LYS A 131 8.57 -11.28 -3.13
CA LYS A 131 7.57 -10.47 -3.86
C LYS A 131 6.43 -10.01 -2.94
N TRP A 132 6.75 -9.16 -1.98
CA TRP A 132 5.78 -8.45 -1.16
C TRP A 132 6.18 -6.99 -0.97
N TRP A 133 5.17 -6.17 -0.65
CA TRP A 133 5.34 -4.76 -0.30
C TRP A 133 4.48 -4.39 0.91
N THR A 134 4.87 -3.33 1.63
CA THR A 134 4.06 -2.79 2.74
C THR A 134 2.98 -1.86 2.21
N VAL A 135 1.74 -2.13 2.60
CA VAL A 135 0.56 -1.45 2.11
C VAL A 135 -0.21 -0.85 3.29
N ASP A 136 -0.52 0.43 3.18
CA ASP A 136 -1.42 1.15 4.08
C ASP A 136 -2.86 0.97 3.57
N LEU A 137 -3.72 0.38 4.39
CA LEU A 137 -5.08 -0.01 4.03
C LEU A 137 -6.08 1.05 4.47
N TYR A 138 -6.94 1.48 3.55
CA TYR A 138 -8.02 2.41 3.80
C TYR A 138 -9.34 1.79 3.37
N THR A 139 -10.38 1.92 4.19
CA THR A 139 -11.74 1.60 3.75
C THR A 139 -12.36 2.80 3.05
N SER A 140 -13.18 2.58 2.03
CA SER A 140 -14.04 3.62 1.47
C SER A 140 -14.82 4.32 2.59
N GLY A 141 -14.66 5.64 2.73
CA GLY A 141 -15.48 6.40 3.67
C GLY A 141 -16.91 6.43 3.16
N GLN A 142 -17.86 5.96 3.97
CA GLN A 142 -19.28 6.30 3.79
C GLN A 142 -19.56 7.70 4.30
#